data_AF-A4EGM6-F1
#
_entry.id   AF-A4EGM6-F1
#
_cell.length_a   1.000
_cell.length_b   1.000
_cell.length_c   1.000
_cell.angle_alpha   90.00
_cell.angle_beta   90.00
_cell.angle_gamma   90.00
#
_symmetry.space_group_name_H-M   'P 1'
#
loop_
_entity.id
_entity.type
_entity.pdbx_description
1 polymer ?
#
loop_
_entity_poly.entity_id
_entity_poly.type
_entity_poly.pdbx_seq_one_letter_code
_entity_poly.pdbx_strand_id
1 'polypeptide(L)'
;MASRYLQINRLRIMRRGHAAYDQNFHPGVNIIRGENGSGKSTISDFIFFVLGGEFDDWKDVASRCDEVQAEIETSKGKLVLKRATSSAQQPVAIFFGGFEDASRSALDRWEVFPLRRSGSRESFSQVMFRTLGIPEAQSDGASNITMHQLLRLCYSDQRTPAMRVFRYESFDTQSIREAVGDLICGISGYELYELGLEIRNKEKAFSKIDAKLSSLLGALKLENALATPASINSKLQELTVEKARLHAEIGDVDRYVDTGEVGDFLTERKTARAQLSKQRDAITAVEGDISEAEFELREIAQFQNFLEEQTVKLAAAQLSFDVVGAIEFSHCPACGKEIVAPDSESQCHVCKEDLDPDIEKARYNQIRLDLEIQSRETNQLLSQKKGSLTEKLSEIRKKRSEHKRDLTQYQVKYSGPNGPREAFLAARTNRIGHIDAEKAYLLSNLQVAEEIEALSAEKASVQKELDIKNARATALRTAAGKRRTVALSSVSRIAAAILRSDLPRQDEFIAAQDVSVNFKNDANSVDGTYNFAESSNVFLKNATIFALFLAAMKDDTFYHPRFLLFDNIEDKGMQEERSHLFQKLIVEYATAFEAPFQIIFTTSMMNPALELQDYVVGPAYTHENRSLDLGIPAADGSS
;
A
#
# COMPACT_ATOMS: atom_id res chain seq x y z
N MET A 1 -19.97 9.96 -4.26
CA MET A 1 -18.53 9.82 -3.92
C MET A 1 -17.90 11.18 -4.11
N ALA A 2 -17.05 11.66 -3.20
CA ALA A 2 -16.31 12.90 -3.44
C ALA A 2 -15.37 12.73 -4.64
N SER A 3 -15.40 13.65 -5.60
CA SER A 3 -14.55 13.54 -6.79
C SER A 3 -13.08 13.81 -6.43
N ARG A 4 -12.15 13.08 -7.04
CA ARG A 4 -10.70 13.24 -6.75
C ARG A 4 -10.17 14.48 -7.44
N TYR A 5 -9.67 15.43 -6.68
CA TYR A 5 -8.98 16.61 -7.20
C TYR A 5 -7.81 17.01 -6.30
N LEU A 6 -6.88 17.73 -6.91
CA LEU A 6 -5.77 18.46 -6.29
C LEU A 6 -5.85 19.90 -6.82
N GLN A 7 -5.93 20.84 -5.91
CA GLN A 7 -5.88 22.27 -6.19
C GLN A 7 -4.75 22.88 -5.36
N ILE A 8 -4.04 23.85 -5.92
CA ILE A 8 -3.16 24.76 -5.18
C ILE A 8 -3.97 26.03 -4.93
N ASN A 9 -4.01 26.48 -3.68
CA ASN A 9 -4.69 27.72 -3.28
C ASN A 9 -3.70 28.88 -3.13
N ARG A 10 -2.45 28.58 -2.72
CA ARG A 10 -1.39 29.56 -2.57
C ARG A 10 -0.03 28.90 -2.74
N LEU A 11 0.88 29.53 -3.48
CA LEU A 11 2.29 29.14 -3.58
C LEU A 11 3.17 30.27 -3.07
N ARG A 12 4.08 29.94 -2.16
CA ARG A 12 5.03 30.90 -1.59
C ARG A 12 6.46 30.33 -1.63
N ILE A 13 7.39 31.11 -2.17
CA ILE A 13 8.80 30.72 -2.29
C ILE A 13 9.61 31.68 -1.41
N MET A 14 10.41 31.13 -0.51
CA MET A 14 11.09 31.87 0.54
C MET A 14 12.61 31.90 0.32
N ARG A 15 13.21 33.05 0.60
CA ARG A 15 14.66 33.27 0.62
C ARG A 15 15.03 34.03 1.89
N ARG A 16 15.71 33.38 2.84
CA ARG A 16 16.19 33.96 4.10
C ARG A 16 15.12 34.74 4.88
N GLY A 17 13.87 34.25 4.86
CA GLY A 17 12.72 34.90 5.50
C GLY A 17 11.97 35.93 4.65
N HIS A 18 12.50 36.33 3.48
CA HIS A 18 11.77 37.13 2.49
C HIS A 18 10.94 36.22 1.56
N ALA A 19 9.71 36.62 1.23
CA ALA A 19 8.87 35.90 0.27
C ALA A 19 9.19 36.38 -1.15
N ALA A 20 10.04 35.63 -1.84
CA ALA A 20 10.49 35.92 -3.21
C ALA A 20 9.40 35.72 -4.27
N TYR A 21 8.39 34.93 -3.93
CA TYR A 21 7.14 34.76 -4.66
C TYR A 21 6.05 34.46 -3.65
N ASP A 22 4.87 35.05 -3.82
CA ASP A 22 3.70 34.83 -2.99
C ASP A 22 2.47 35.13 -3.85
N GLN A 23 1.78 34.09 -4.32
CA GLN A 23 0.61 34.22 -5.19
C GLN A 23 -0.48 33.24 -4.79
N ASN A 24 -1.72 33.72 -4.84
CA ASN A 24 -2.90 32.89 -4.69
C ASN A 24 -3.32 32.32 -6.05
N PHE A 25 -3.84 31.11 -6.02
CA PHE A 25 -4.36 30.35 -7.16
C PHE A 25 -5.83 30.01 -6.88
N HIS A 26 -6.60 29.75 -7.93
CA HIS A 26 -8.05 29.54 -7.84
C HIS A 26 -8.46 28.20 -8.48
N PRO A 27 -9.67 27.68 -8.22
CA PRO A 27 -10.23 26.58 -9.01
C PRO A 27 -10.28 26.93 -10.50
N GLY A 28 -10.20 25.91 -11.35
CA GLY A 28 -10.28 26.07 -12.79
C GLY A 28 -8.95 26.39 -13.48
N VAL A 29 -8.97 27.27 -14.48
CA VAL A 29 -7.82 27.57 -15.35
C VAL A 29 -7.04 28.78 -14.85
N ASN A 30 -5.76 28.59 -14.54
CA ASN A 30 -4.85 29.59 -13.99
C ASN A 30 -3.70 29.84 -14.98
N ILE A 31 -3.50 31.09 -15.39
CA ILE A 31 -2.58 31.47 -16.46
C ILE A 31 -1.48 32.39 -15.91
N ILE A 32 -0.23 31.94 -16.04
CA ILE A 32 0.98 32.67 -15.66
C ILE A 32 1.63 33.21 -16.93
N ARG A 33 1.53 34.52 -17.19
CA ARG A 33 2.02 35.15 -18.43
C ARG A 33 3.27 35.99 -18.26
N GLY A 34 4.02 36.18 -19.34
CA GLY A 34 5.21 37.03 -19.35
C GLY A 34 6.24 36.66 -20.41
N GLU A 35 7.31 37.44 -20.51
CA GLU A 35 8.37 37.29 -21.51
C GLU A 35 9.14 35.96 -21.38
N ASN A 36 9.84 35.56 -22.43
CA ASN A 36 10.69 34.37 -22.40
C ASN A 36 11.95 34.62 -21.57
N GLY A 37 12.22 33.76 -20.60
CA GLY A 37 13.31 33.96 -19.63
C GLY A 37 12.96 34.80 -18.40
N SER A 38 11.73 35.32 -18.25
CA SER A 38 11.27 36.04 -17.05
C SER A 38 11.13 35.16 -15.79
N GLY A 39 11.20 33.83 -15.95
CA GLY A 39 11.24 32.85 -14.86
C GLY A 39 9.97 32.03 -14.64
N LYS A 40 8.94 32.17 -15.48
CA LYS A 40 7.66 31.41 -15.39
C LYS A 40 7.85 29.91 -15.14
N SER A 41 8.72 29.25 -15.92
CA SER A 41 9.06 27.82 -15.78
C SER A 41 9.61 27.45 -14.41
N THR A 42 10.31 28.37 -13.76
CA THR A 42 10.81 28.17 -12.39
C THR A 42 9.67 28.11 -11.38
N ILE A 43 8.55 28.82 -11.59
CA ILE A 43 7.33 28.63 -10.79
C ILE A 43 6.79 27.21 -10.99
N SER A 44 6.70 26.73 -12.24
CA SER A 44 6.29 25.35 -12.57
C SER A 44 7.20 24.30 -11.91
N ASP A 45 8.52 24.50 -11.93
CA ASP A 45 9.49 23.62 -11.28
C ASP A 45 9.31 23.61 -9.74
N PHE A 46 9.02 24.76 -9.12
CA PHE A 46 8.68 24.84 -7.69
C PHE A 46 7.36 24.14 -7.34
N ILE A 47 6.33 24.24 -8.20
CA ILE A 47 5.06 23.51 -8.05
C ILE A 47 5.32 22.00 -8.13
N PHE A 48 6.06 21.53 -9.14
CA PHE A 48 6.42 20.13 -9.26
C PHE A 48 7.21 19.63 -8.05
N PHE A 49 8.15 20.43 -7.54
CA PHE A 49 8.99 20.09 -6.38
C PHE A 49 8.18 20.00 -5.07
N VAL A 50 7.31 20.97 -4.76
CA VAL A 50 6.54 20.97 -3.52
C VAL A 50 5.49 19.85 -3.49
N LEU A 51 4.91 19.51 -4.65
CA LEU A 51 3.97 18.38 -4.81
C LEU A 51 4.66 16.98 -4.79
N GLY A 52 5.95 16.91 -4.47
CA GLY A 52 6.68 15.66 -4.26
C GLY A 52 7.61 15.22 -5.40
N GLY A 53 7.84 16.08 -6.40
CA GLY A 53 8.84 15.88 -7.43
C GLY A 53 10.27 15.92 -6.88
N GLU A 54 11.08 14.88 -7.12
CA GLU A 54 12.54 15.01 -7.07
C GLU A 54 13.00 15.96 -8.20
N PHE A 55 13.70 17.05 -7.87
CA PHE A 55 14.28 18.04 -8.80
C PHE A 55 15.48 18.74 -8.14
N ASP A 56 16.60 18.86 -8.86
CA ASP A 56 17.87 19.44 -8.40
C ASP A 56 18.49 20.46 -9.38
N ASP A 57 18.14 20.44 -10.66
CA ASP A 57 18.69 21.34 -11.69
C ASP A 57 18.08 22.75 -11.67
N TRP A 58 18.25 23.42 -10.53
CA TRP A 58 17.81 24.79 -10.28
C TRP A 58 18.68 25.82 -11.01
N LYS A 59 18.04 26.77 -11.70
CA LYS A 59 18.70 27.98 -12.23
C LYS A 59 19.26 28.82 -11.07
N ASP A 60 20.35 29.56 -11.29
CA ASP A 60 21.06 30.34 -10.25
C ASP A 60 20.18 31.32 -9.43
N VAL A 61 19.08 31.85 -10.00
CA VAL A 61 18.12 32.66 -9.24
C VAL A 61 17.30 31.80 -8.28
N ALA A 62 16.89 30.61 -8.71
CA ALA A 62 16.04 29.68 -7.96
C ALA A 62 16.81 28.94 -6.85
N SER A 63 18.08 28.58 -7.10
CA SER A 63 18.95 27.92 -6.11
C SER A 63 19.31 28.81 -4.91
N ARG A 64 18.99 30.11 -4.98
CA ARG A 64 19.13 31.08 -3.88
C ARG A 64 17.90 31.17 -2.98
N CYS A 65 16.80 30.49 -3.32
CA CYS A 65 15.65 30.31 -2.45
C CYS A 65 15.89 29.09 -1.55
N ASP A 66 15.47 29.15 -0.28
CA ASP A 66 15.80 28.16 0.74
C ASP A 66 14.63 27.20 1.03
N GLU A 67 13.39 27.63 0.80
CA GLU A 67 12.16 26.91 1.13
C GLU A 67 11.03 27.25 0.16
N VAL A 68 10.17 26.27 -0.14
CA VAL A 68 8.87 26.46 -0.81
C VAL A 68 7.74 25.99 0.08
N GLN A 69 6.64 26.72 0.07
CA GLN A 69 5.40 26.44 0.80
C GLN A 69 4.24 26.44 -0.20
N ALA A 70 3.29 25.52 -0.05
CA ALA A 70 2.06 25.51 -0.83
C ALA A 70 0.86 25.15 0.04
N GLU A 71 -0.18 25.98 0.04
CA GLU A 71 -1.51 25.52 0.46
C GLU A 71 -2.13 24.75 -0.70
N ILE A 72 -2.55 23.52 -0.43
CA ILE A 72 -3.27 22.66 -1.36
C ILE A 72 -4.61 22.25 -0.77
N GLU A 73 -5.55 21.93 -1.65
CA GLU A 73 -6.87 21.46 -1.31
C GLU A 73 -7.17 20.16 -2.06
N THR A 74 -7.80 19.21 -1.37
CA THR A 74 -8.22 17.94 -1.95
C THR A 74 -9.62 17.55 -1.48
N SER A 75 -10.14 16.44 -2.01
CA SER A 75 -11.38 15.80 -1.56
C SER A 75 -11.41 15.40 -0.07
N LYS A 76 -10.31 15.57 0.67
CA LYS A 76 -10.17 15.28 2.10
C LYS A 76 -9.72 16.49 2.94
N GLY A 77 -9.82 17.71 2.40
CA GLY A 77 -9.58 18.98 3.11
C GLY A 77 -8.32 19.73 2.66
N LYS A 78 -8.04 20.86 3.31
CA LYS A 78 -6.86 21.70 3.06
C LYS A 78 -5.61 21.15 3.77
N LEU A 79 -4.46 21.21 3.11
CA LEU A 79 -3.14 20.92 3.66
C LEU A 79 -2.17 22.05 3.31
N VAL A 80 -1.20 22.31 4.19
CA VAL A 80 -0.05 23.16 3.85
C VAL A 80 1.21 22.30 3.77
N LEU A 81 1.81 22.27 2.60
CA LEU A 81 3.08 21.62 2.31
C LEU A 81 4.23 22.62 2.51
N LYS A 82 5.32 22.18 3.12
CA LYS A 82 6.56 22.97 3.26
C LYS A 82 7.78 22.10 2.99
N ARG A 83 8.68 22.60 2.15
CA ARG A 83 9.83 21.82 1.65
C ARG A 83 11.07 22.69 1.47
N ALA A 84 12.18 22.27 2.07
CA ALA A 84 13.49 22.91 1.85
C ALA A 84 14.03 22.57 0.45
N THR A 85 14.68 23.52 -0.21
CA THR A 85 15.18 23.42 -1.60
C THR A 85 16.57 22.80 -1.72
N SER A 86 17.25 22.55 -0.60
CA SER A 86 18.68 22.20 -0.54
C SER A 86 19.07 20.83 -1.12
N SER A 87 18.09 19.96 -1.43
CA SER A 87 18.31 18.69 -2.14
C SER A 87 17.02 18.16 -2.75
N ALA A 88 17.12 17.48 -3.90
CA ALA A 88 16.00 16.79 -4.56
C ALA A 88 15.24 15.80 -3.66
N GLN A 89 15.87 15.27 -2.60
CA GLN A 89 15.29 14.27 -1.70
C GLN A 89 14.90 14.81 -0.31
N GLN A 90 14.88 16.14 -0.11
CA GLN A 90 14.41 16.71 1.16
C GLN A 90 12.98 16.22 1.49
N PRO A 91 12.70 15.85 2.74
CA PRO A 91 11.36 15.45 3.18
C PRO A 91 10.39 16.64 3.08
N VAL A 92 9.09 16.33 3.07
CA VAL A 92 8.02 17.34 3.05
C VAL A 92 7.41 17.40 4.43
N ALA A 93 7.32 18.61 5.00
CA ALA A 93 6.53 18.86 6.18
C ALA A 93 5.08 19.18 5.75
N ILE A 94 4.11 18.54 6.40
CA ILE A 94 2.68 18.73 6.16
C ILE A 94 2.06 19.31 7.44
N PHE A 95 1.18 20.29 7.25
CA PHE A 95 0.23 20.76 8.27
C PHE A 95 -1.19 20.51 7.77
N PHE A 96 -2.05 19.94 8.64
CA PHE A 96 -3.44 19.62 8.32
C PHE A 96 -4.35 20.81 8.66
N GLY A 97 -4.64 21.66 7.66
CA GLY A 97 -5.41 22.89 7.80
C GLY A 97 -4.99 23.95 6.78
N GLY A 98 -5.41 25.21 7.02
CA GLY A 98 -5.10 26.35 6.15
C GLY A 98 -3.77 27.06 6.45
N PHE A 99 -3.34 27.91 5.51
CA PHE A 99 -2.06 28.62 5.50
C PHE A 99 -1.89 29.61 6.67
N GLU A 100 -2.97 30.30 7.05
CA GLU A 100 -2.96 31.24 8.18
C GLU A 100 -2.74 30.50 9.51
N ASP A 101 -3.38 29.35 9.71
CA ASP A 101 -3.19 28.52 10.89
C ASP A 101 -1.79 27.89 10.92
N ALA A 102 -1.30 27.41 9.77
CA ALA A 102 0.03 26.84 9.62
C ALA A 102 1.14 27.87 9.95
N SER A 103 0.91 29.13 9.59
CA SER A 103 1.83 30.26 9.84
C SER A 103 1.84 30.71 11.30
N ARG A 104 0.75 30.48 12.06
CA ARG A 104 0.62 30.83 13.48
C ARG A 104 0.93 29.66 14.42
N SER A 105 0.93 28.43 13.90
CA SER A 105 1.17 27.21 14.68
C SER A 105 2.64 27.00 15.02
N ALA A 106 2.88 26.39 16.19
CA ALA A 106 4.20 25.92 16.56
C ALA A 106 4.63 24.70 15.70
N LEU A 107 5.94 24.40 15.71
CA LEU A 107 6.56 23.37 14.88
C LEU A 107 6.12 21.93 15.24
N ASP A 108 5.51 21.73 16.39
CA ASP A 108 4.98 20.45 16.89
C ASP A 108 3.75 19.95 16.13
N ARG A 109 2.99 20.85 15.48
CA ARG A 109 1.86 20.52 14.61
C ARG A 109 2.23 20.17 13.17
N TRP A 110 3.53 20.19 12.83
CA TRP A 110 4.01 19.88 11.48
C TRP A 110 4.57 18.45 11.44
N GLU A 111 3.99 17.60 10.61
CA GLU A 111 4.44 16.21 10.43
C GLU A 111 5.39 16.09 9.24
N VAL A 112 6.53 15.44 9.42
CA VAL A 112 7.61 15.39 8.41
C VAL A 112 7.70 14.01 7.77
N PHE A 113 7.38 13.95 6.47
CA PHE A 113 7.34 12.71 5.69
C PHE A 113 8.49 12.64 4.68
N PRO A 114 9.28 11.54 4.67
CA PRO A 114 10.33 11.34 3.67
C PRO A 114 9.71 11.06 2.28
N LEU A 115 10.37 11.49 1.19
CA LEU A 115 9.90 11.15 -0.17
C LEU A 115 9.99 9.64 -0.45
N ARG A 116 11.04 8.99 0.06
CA ARG A 116 11.30 7.56 -0.10
C ARG A 116 11.04 6.85 1.23
N ARG A 117 10.50 5.63 1.17
CA ARG A 117 10.15 4.85 2.36
C ARG A 117 11.41 4.49 3.17
N SER A 118 11.37 4.73 4.48
CA SER A 118 12.46 4.37 5.41
C SER A 118 11.92 3.49 6.56
N GLY A 119 12.09 2.18 6.43
CA GLY A 119 11.60 1.21 7.43
C GLY A 119 10.07 1.17 7.52
N SER A 120 9.53 1.36 8.74
CA SER A 120 8.09 1.38 8.99
C SER A 120 7.40 2.71 8.62
N ARG A 121 8.14 3.83 8.58
CA ARG A 121 7.58 5.15 8.32
C ARG A 121 7.06 5.28 6.88
N GLU A 122 5.89 5.88 6.77
CA GLU A 122 5.24 6.13 5.48
C GLU A 122 5.93 7.25 4.71
N SER A 123 5.85 7.19 3.39
CA SER A 123 6.37 8.24 2.52
C SER A 123 5.33 9.31 2.23
N PHE A 124 5.80 10.51 1.90
CA PHE A 124 4.98 11.62 1.43
C PHE A 124 4.01 11.22 0.31
N SER A 125 4.44 10.31 -0.59
CA SER A 125 3.58 9.82 -1.68
C SER A 125 2.37 9.02 -1.20
N GLN A 126 2.50 8.29 -0.09
CA GLN A 126 1.40 7.50 0.49
C GLN A 126 0.36 8.43 1.13
N VAL A 127 0.82 9.44 1.88
CA VAL A 127 -0.05 10.49 2.45
C VAL A 127 -0.82 11.24 1.36
N MET A 128 -0.13 11.63 0.28
CA MET A 128 -0.76 12.29 -0.86
C MET A 128 -1.76 11.39 -1.58
N PHE A 129 -1.41 10.14 -1.92
CA PHE A 129 -2.32 9.22 -2.58
C PHE A 129 -3.59 8.98 -1.73
N ARG A 130 -3.45 8.74 -0.42
CA ARG A 130 -4.59 8.63 0.49
C ARG A 130 -5.42 9.89 0.54
N THR A 131 -4.81 11.06 0.61
CA THR A 131 -5.48 12.37 0.68
C THR A 131 -6.17 12.76 -0.64
N LEU A 132 -5.71 12.21 -1.77
CA LEU A 132 -6.34 12.33 -3.08
C LEU A 132 -7.35 11.20 -3.40
N GLY A 133 -7.43 10.17 -2.54
CA GLY A 133 -8.26 8.99 -2.79
C GLY A 133 -7.75 8.06 -3.90
N ILE A 134 -6.47 8.17 -4.25
CA ILE A 134 -5.74 7.32 -5.20
C ILE A 134 -5.25 6.07 -4.45
N PRO A 135 -5.45 4.83 -4.95
CA PRO A 135 -4.94 3.64 -4.29
C PRO A 135 -3.42 3.53 -4.41
N GLU A 136 -2.76 2.86 -3.45
CA GLU A 136 -1.38 2.40 -3.67
C GLU A 136 -1.31 1.50 -4.92
N ALA A 137 -0.18 1.55 -5.62
CA ALA A 137 0.14 0.72 -6.77
C ALA A 137 1.66 0.49 -6.82
N GLN A 138 2.10 -0.55 -7.52
CA GLN A 138 3.51 -0.91 -7.63
C GLN A 138 3.94 -1.06 -9.09
N SER A 139 5.19 -0.69 -9.37
CA SER A 139 5.86 -1.04 -10.61
C SER A 139 6.55 -2.40 -10.49
N ASP A 140 6.94 -2.97 -11.63
CA ASP A 140 7.77 -4.17 -11.64
C ASP A 140 9.07 -3.94 -10.83
N GLY A 141 9.44 -4.91 -9.98
CA GLY A 141 10.46 -4.74 -8.94
C GLY A 141 9.94 -4.42 -7.53
N ALA A 142 8.62 -4.36 -7.31
CA ALA A 142 7.96 -4.17 -6.00
C ALA A 142 8.17 -2.79 -5.33
N SER A 143 8.59 -1.78 -6.09
CA SER A 143 8.57 -0.38 -5.65
C SER A 143 7.17 0.22 -5.79
N ASN A 144 6.65 0.83 -4.73
CA ASN A 144 5.43 1.64 -4.79
C ASN A 144 5.61 2.82 -5.76
N ILE A 145 4.55 3.15 -6.50
CA ILE A 145 4.50 4.35 -7.34
C ILE A 145 4.55 5.60 -6.46
N THR A 146 5.29 6.62 -6.89
CA THR A 146 5.46 7.88 -6.15
C THR A 146 4.68 9.04 -6.76
N MET A 147 4.46 10.11 -6.00
CA MET A 147 3.89 11.36 -6.51
C MET A 147 4.74 11.95 -7.65
N HIS A 148 6.08 11.93 -7.53
CA HIS A 148 6.96 12.31 -8.65
C HIS A 148 6.62 11.52 -9.92
N GLN A 149 6.47 10.19 -9.82
CA GLN A 149 6.17 9.35 -10.99
C GLN A 149 4.78 9.64 -11.58
N LEU A 150 3.76 9.85 -10.75
CA LEU A 150 2.41 10.22 -11.21
C LEU A 150 2.39 11.60 -11.88
N LEU A 151 3.04 12.59 -11.27
CA LEU A 151 3.12 13.96 -11.79
C LEU A 151 3.77 14.05 -13.17
N ARG A 152 4.55 13.06 -13.61
CA ARG A 152 5.13 13.03 -14.96
C ARG A 152 4.11 12.90 -16.10
N LEU A 153 2.86 12.50 -15.82
CA LEU A 153 1.74 12.59 -16.77
C LEU A 153 0.84 13.82 -16.55
N CYS A 154 0.99 14.51 -15.43
CA CYS A 154 0.24 15.75 -15.14
C CYS A 154 1.04 17.02 -15.45
N TYR A 155 2.37 16.94 -15.54
CA TYR A 155 3.29 18.04 -15.87
C TYR A 155 3.89 17.85 -17.27
N SER A 156 3.48 18.68 -18.23
CA SER A 156 4.16 18.83 -19.52
C SER A 156 5.20 19.95 -19.42
N ASP A 157 6.47 19.61 -19.53
CA ASP A 157 7.60 20.55 -19.49
C ASP A 157 8.27 20.76 -20.86
N GLN A 158 9.02 21.85 -20.99
CA GLN A 158 9.78 22.23 -22.20
C GLN A 158 10.95 21.29 -22.52
N ARG A 159 11.55 20.64 -21.51
CA ARG A 159 12.78 19.85 -21.71
C ARG A 159 12.50 18.51 -22.37
N THR A 160 11.28 18.00 -22.24
CA THR A 160 10.88 16.71 -22.78
C THR A 160 10.68 16.76 -24.31
N PRO A 161 11.29 15.82 -25.08
CA PRO A 161 11.04 15.67 -26.52
C PRO A 161 9.55 15.59 -26.86
N ALA A 162 9.10 16.22 -27.95
CA ALA A 162 7.67 16.41 -28.19
C ALA A 162 6.91 15.11 -28.54
N MET A 163 7.62 14.06 -28.99
CA MET A 163 7.06 12.73 -29.24
C MET A 163 6.76 11.93 -27.95
N ARG A 164 7.21 12.41 -26.78
CA ARG A 164 7.03 11.73 -25.48
C ARG A 164 5.84 12.33 -24.72
N VAL A 165 5.11 11.46 -24.03
CA VAL A 165 3.94 11.86 -23.22
C VAL A 165 4.36 12.10 -21.78
N PHE A 166 5.25 11.27 -21.23
CA PHE A 166 5.79 11.47 -19.89
C PHE A 166 6.89 12.53 -19.88
N ARG A 167 6.92 13.38 -18.85
CA ARG A 167 8.11 14.18 -18.52
C ARG A 167 9.34 13.27 -18.41
N TYR A 168 10.41 13.62 -19.10
CA TYR A 168 11.61 12.79 -19.21
C TYR A 168 12.35 12.66 -17.88
N GLU A 169 12.74 11.43 -17.53
CA GLU A 169 13.53 11.11 -16.34
C GLU A 169 14.55 10.00 -16.62
N SER A 170 15.69 10.05 -15.94
CA SER A 170 16.84 9.17 -16.23
C SER A 170 16.64 7.72 -15.76
N PHE A 171 15.87 7.50 -14.70
CA PHE A 171 15.57 6.19 -14.12
C PHE A 171 14.33 5.52 -14.74
N ASP A 172 13.76 6.09 -15.80
CA ASP A 172 12.42 5.75 -16.28
C ASP A 172 12.34 4.46 -17.11
N THR A 173 11.71 3.43 -16.55
CA THR A 173 11.54 2.12 -17.20
C THR A 173 10.18 1.97 -17.89
N GLN A 174 10.11 1.04 -18.84
CA GLN A 174 8.86 0.65 -19.49
C GLN A 174 7.78 0.21 -18.48
N SER A 175 8.17 -0.47 -17.40
CA SER A 175 7.25 -0.95 -16.35
C SER A 175 6.74 0.16 -15.43
N ILE A 176 7.55 1.18 -15.13
CA ILE A 176 7.10 2.35 -14.38
C ILE A 176 6.04 3.11 -15.18
N ARG A 177 6.31 3.40 -16.47
CA ARG A 177 5.34 4.11 -17.32
C ARG A 177 4.04 3.36 -17.51
N GLU A 178 4.10 2.05 -17.77
CA GLU A 178 2.88 1.23 -17.90
C GLU A 178 2.07 1.24 -16.60
N ALA A 179 2.71 1.08 -15.43
CA ALA A 179 2.03 1.08 -14.14
C ALA A 179 1.44 2.44 -13.75
N VAL A 180 2.11 3.56 -14.06
CA VAL A 180 1.58 4.92 -13.83
C VAL A 180 0.41 5.23 -14.76
N GLY A 181 0.52 4.86 -16.04
CA GLY A 181 -0.56 5.06 -17.02
C GLY A 181 -1.80 4.22 -16.68
N ASP A 182 -1.62 2.97 -16.27
CA ASP A 182 -2.69 2.11 -15.74
C ASP A 182 -3.33 2.73 -14.49
N LEU A 183 -2.53 3.18 -13.51
CA LEU A 183 -3.02 3.82 -12.30
C LEU A 183 -3.92 5.01 -12.64
N ILE A 184 -3.44 5.96 -13.46
CA ILE A 184 -4.25 7.12 -13.86
C ILE A 184 -5.55 6.66 -14.54
N CYS A 185 -5.47 5.68 -15.45
CA CYS A 185 -6.62 5.04 -16.11
C CYS A 185 -7.53 4.21 -15.17
N GLY A 186 -7.38 4.26 -13.85
CA GLY A 186 -8.28 3.61 -12.89
C GLY A 186 -7.94 2.14 -12.58
N ILE A 187 -6.76 1.67 -12.99
CA ILE A 187 -6.34 0.28 -12.83
C ILE A 187 -5.32 0.21 -11.69
N SER A 188 -5.74 -0.26 -10.52
CA SER A 188 -4.79 -0.60 -9.46
C SER A 188 -4.26 -2.01 -9.68
N GLY A 189 -2.95 -2.13 -9.89
CA GLY A 189 -2.24 -3.41 -9.89
C GLY A 189 -1.98 -3.99 -8.49
N TYR A 190 -2.34 -3.27 -7.41
CA TYR A 190 -1.94 -3.64 -6.04
C TYR A 190 -2.58 -4.95 -5.56
N GLU A 191 -3.91 -5.11 -5.70
CA GLU A 191 -4.59 -6.37 -5.34
C GLU A 191 -4.05 -7.56 -6.16
N LEU A 192 -3.76 -7.34 -7.46
CA LEU A 192 -3.15 -8.35 -8.32
C LEU A 192 -1.73 -8.75 -7.88
N TYR A 193 -0.96 -7.80 -7.36
CA TYR A 193 0.38 -8.03 -6.84
C TYR A 193 0.34 -8.79 -5.50
N GLU A 194 -0.51 -8.37 -4.55
CA GLU A 194 -0.69 -9.06 -3.26
C GLU A 194 -1.14 -10.51 -3.47
N LEU A 195 -2.18 -10.73 -4.30
CA LEU A 195 -2.60 -12.08 -4.69
C LEU A 195 -1.45 -12.85 -5.33
N GLY A 196 -0.61 -12.22 -6.15
CA GLY A 196 0.58 -12.83 -6.74
C GLY A 196 1.69 -13.18 -5.75
N LEU A 197 1.80 -12.50 -4.60
CA LEU A 197 2.66 -12.91 -3.48
C LEU A 197 2.04 -14.08 -2.71
N GLU A 198 0.75 -14.01 -2.39
CA GLU A 198 0.05 -15.06 -1.66
C GLU A 198 0.02 -16.38 -2.44
N ILE A 199 -0.25 -16.33 -3.75
CA ILE A 199 -0.21 -17.49 -4.66
C ILE A 199 1.18 -18.12 -4.61
N ARG A 200 2.25 -17.35 -4.85
CA ARG A 200 3.64 -17.87 -4.79
C ARG A 200 4.01 -18.47 -3.42
N ASN A 201 3.49 -17.91 -2.33
CA ASN A 201 3.72 -18.45 -0.99
C ASN A 201 2.93 -19.74 -0.74
N LYS A 202 1.68 -19.83 -1.21
CA LYS A 202 0.86 -21.05 -1.13
C LYS A 202 1.34 -22.14 -2.09
N GLU A 203 1.85 -21.81 -3.27
CA GLU A 203 2.52 -22.75 -4.18
C GLU A 203 3.74 -23.39 -3.52
N LYS A 204 4.61 -22.58 -2.88
CA LYS A 204 5.75 -23.11 -2.10
C LYS A 204 5.31 -24.00 -0.95
N ALA A 205 4.24 -23.64 -0.23
CA ALA A 205 3.68 -24.47 0.83
C ALA A 205 3.14 -25.80 0.27
N PHE A 206 2.37 -25.75 -0.82
CA PHE A 206 1.84 -26.90 -1.52
C PHE A 206 2.96 -27.84 -1.99
N SER A 207 3.99 -27.35 -2.69
CA SER A 207 5.12 -28.17 -3.13
C SER A 207 5.87 -28.82 -1.96
N LYS A 208 5.97 -28.14 -0.81
CA LYS A 208 6.59 -28.69 0.41
C LYS A 208 5.76 -29.81 1.03
N ILE A 209 4.44 -29.63 1.11
CA ILE A 209 3.49 -30.65 1.59
C ILE A 209 3.50 -31.86 0.64
N ASP A 210 3.45 -31.61 -0.68
CA ASP A 210 3.42 -32.63 -1.72
C ASP A 210 4.71 -33.48 -1.76
N ALA A 211 5.87 -32.84 -1.65
CA ALA A 211 7.16 -33.55 -1.53
C ALA A 211 7.22 -34.40 -0.25
N LYS A 212 6.72 -33.90 0.88
CA LYS A 212 6.67 -34.63 2.15
C LYS A 212 5.72 -35.83 2.08
N LEU A 213 4.52 -35.63 1.55
CA LEU A 213 3.50 -36.67 1.36
C LEU A 213 4.01 -37.76 0.39
N SER A 214 4.65 -37.36 -0.71
CA SER A 214 5.30 -38.29 -1.65
C SER A 214 6.43 -39.09 -0.99
N SER A 215 7.24 -38.45 -0.14
CA SER A 215 8.30 -39.14 0.62
C SER A 215 7.75 -40.14 1.64
N LEU A 216 6.64 -39.84 2.31
CA LEU A 216 6.00 -40.74 3.27
C LEU A 216 5.33 -41.93 2.56
N LEU A 217 4.62 -41.68 1.45
CA LEU A 217 4.05 -42.73 0.61
C LEU A 217 5.14 -43.65 0.02
N GLY A 218 6.27 -43.10 -0.41
CA GLY A 218 7.41 -43.88 -0.91
C GLY A 218 8.15 -44.70 0.16
N ALA A 219 8.05 -44.31 1.44
CA ALA A 219 8.64 -45.05 2.56
C ALA A 219 7.75 -46.21 3.05
N LEU A 220 6.45 -46.20 2.74
CA LEU A 220 5.52 -47.28 3.03
C LEU A 220 5.70 -48.44 2.04
N LYS A 221 5.89 -49.66 2.57
CA LYS A 221 5.81 -50.88 1.75
C LYS A 221 4.36 -51.08 1.28
N LEU A 222 4.19 -51.51 0.02
CA LEU A 222 2.87 -51.70 -0.61
C LEU A 222 1.88 -52.52 0.23
N GLU A 223 2.36 -53.52 0.97
CA GLU A 223 1.54 -54.40 1.83
C GLU A 223 0.78 -53.64 2.94
N ASN A 224 1.27 -52.47 3.37
CA ASN A 224 0.63 -51.64 4.40
C ASN A 224 -0.05 -50.38 3.85
N ALA A 225 0.11 -50.06 2.55
CA ALA A 225 -0.35 -48.80 1.96
C ALA A 225 -1.89 -48.63 1.93
N LEU A 226 -2.64 -49.67 2.30
CA LEU A 226 -4.12 -49.70 2.36
C LEU A 226 -4.67 -49.78 3.79
N ALA A 227 -3.82 -49.75 4.83
CA ALA A 227 -4.24 -49.78 6.22
C ALA A 227 -4.67 -48.38 6.69
N THR A 228 -5.95 -48.19 7.01
CA THR A 228 -6.45 -46.93 7.57
C THR A 228 -6.12 -46.82 9.07
N PRO A 229 -6.04 -45.60 9.64
CA PRO A 229 -5.88 -45.42 11.08
C PRO A 229 -6.94 -46.18 11.90
N ALA A 230 -8.16 -46.30 11.37
CA ALA A 230 -9.23 -47.10 11.98
C ALA A 230 -8.91 -48.61 12.05
N SER A 231 -8.40 -49.21 10.97
CA SER A 231 -8.04 -50.64 10.98
C SER A 231 -6.84 -50.94 11.89
N ILE A 232 -5.85 -50.02 11.93
CA ILE A 232 -4.69 -50.15 12.81
C ILE A 232 -5.11 -50.01 14.28
N ASN A 233 -5.98 -49.05 14.61
CA ASN A 233 -6.51 -48.89 15.97
C ASN A 233 -7.34 -50.10 16.44
N SER A 234 -8.14 -50.72 15.55
CA SER A 234 -8.84 -51.98 15.88
C SER A 234 -7.85 -53.09 16.25
N LYS A 235 -6.76 -53.24 15.48
CA LYS A 235 -5.72 -54.23 15.77
C LYS A 235 -4.95 -53.94 17.07
N LEU A 236 -4.68 -52.65 17.36
CA LEU A 236 -4.09 -52.22 18.63
C LEU A 236 -5.02 -52.50 19.82
N GLN A 237 -6.35 -52.40 19.66
CA GLN A 237 -7.31 -52.79 20.69
C GLN A 237 -7.29 -54.30 20.93
N GLU A 238 -7.34 -55.14 19.89
CA GLU A 238 -7.22 -56.60 20.02
C GLU A 238 -5.96 -57.01 20.80
N LEU A 239 -4.80 -56.49 20.39
CA LEU A 239 -3.51 -56.72 21.07
C LEU A 239 -3.46 -56.11 22.49
N THR A 240 -4.34 -55.15 22.81
CA THR A 240 -4.46 -54.58 24.16
C THR A 240 -5.35 -55.41 25.07
N VAL A 241 -6.41 -56.01 24.54
CA VAL A 241 -7.19 -57.04 25.24
C VAL A 241 -6.32 -58.28 25.48
N GLU A 242 -5.55 -58.74 24.49
CA GLU A 242 -4.62 -59.87 24.65
C GLU A 242 -3.53 -59.58 25.69
N LYS A 243 -2.87 -58.41 25.60
CA LYS A 243 -1.86 -57.98 26.59
C LYS A 243 -2.45 -57.80 27.99
N ALA A 244 -3.66 -57.28 28.13
CA ALA A 244 -4.34 -57.16 29.42
C ALA A 244 -4.65 -58.54 30.02
N ARG A 245 -5.06 -59.51 29.19
CA ARG A 245 -5.26 -60.91 29.64
C ARG A 245 -3.95 -61.54 30.11
N LEU A 246 -2.86 -61.37 29.34
CA LEU A 246 -1.54 -61.86 29.72
C LEU A 246 -1.00 -61.15 30.98
N HIS A 247 -1.31 -59.86 31.19
CA HIS A 247 -0.99 -59.18 32.43
C HIS A 247 -1.83 -59.65 33.62
N ALA A 248 -3.10 -60.05 33.42
CA ALA A 248 -3.90 -60.70 34.47
C ALA A 248 -3.33 -62.09 34.81
N GLU A 249 -2.94 -62.88 33.81
CA GLU A 249 -2.19 -64.14 33.98
C GLU A 249 -0.84 -63.93 34.71
N ILE A 250 -0.24 -62.73 34.61
CA ILE A 250 0.97 -62.31 35.34
C ILE A 250 0.67 -61.69 36.72
N GLY A 251 -0.52 -61.15 36.95
CA GLY A 251 -0.91 -60.55 38.23
C GLY A 251 -1.22 -61.59 39.31
N ASP A 252 -1.73 -62.76 38.91
CA ASP A 252 -2.07 -63.89 39.80
C ASP A 252 -0.83 -64.72 40.22
N VAL A 253 0.37 -64.18 39.98
CA VAL A 253 1.66 -64.86 40.12
C VAL A 253 2.20 -64.81 41.57
N ASP A 254 1.51 -64.11 42.48
CA ASP A 254 1.78 -64.15 43.94
C ASP A 254 1.33 -65.46 44.60
N ARG A 255 0.65 -66.36 43.87
CA ARG A 255 0.45 -67.76 44.29
C ARG A 255 1.72 -68.62 44.19
N TYR A 256 2.82 -68.10 43.60
CA TYR A 256 4.05 -68.84 43.29
C TYR A 256 5.36 -68.03 43.48
N VAL A 257 5.73 -67.79 44.76
CA VAL A 257 7.09 -67.45 45.27
C VAL A 257 7.51 -65.97 45.21
N ASP A 258 8.34 -65.57 46.18
CA ASP A 258 8.56 -64.18 46.64
C ASP A 258 10.05 -63.77 46.79
N THR A 259 10.30 -62.45 46.69
CA THR A 259 11.47 -61.57 47.01
C THR A 259 12.95 -61.96 46.81
N GLY A 260 13.73 -60.96 46.32
CA GLY A 260 15.13 -60.66 46.71
C GLY A 260 16.16 -60.74 45.57
N GLU A 261 17.08 -59.78 45.34
CA GLU A 261 17.45 -58.54 46.02
C GLU A 261 17.81 -57.40 45.03
N VAL A 262 18.00 -56.17 45.52
CA VAL A 262 18.16 -54.94 44.69
C VAL A 262 19.32 -54.07 45.20
N GLY A 263 20.41 -54.01 44.42
CA GLY A 263 21.61 -53.19 44.70
C GLY A 263 21.94 -52.20 43.57
N ASP A 264 22.80 -52.61 42.63
CA ASP A 264 23.36 -51.75 41.57
C ASP A 264 22.32 -51.06 40.68
N PHE A 265 21.18 -51.73 40.49
CA PHE A 265 20.00 -51.27 39.77
C PHE A 265 19.45 -49.92 40.28
N LEU A 266 19.62 -49.58 41.56
CA LEU A 266 19.10 -48.33 42.13
C LEU A 266 19.88 -47.08 41.69
N THR A 267 21.17 -47.24 41.37
CA THR A 267 22.07 -46.12 41.04
C THR A 267 21.86 -45.68 39.59
N GLU A 268 21.77 -46.63 38.67
CA GLU A 268 21.49 -46.38 37.25
C GLU A 268 20.04 -45.89 37.03
N ARG A 269 19.09 -46.37 37.86
CA ARG A 269 17.72 -45.86 37.89
C ARG A 269 17.64 -44.41 38.38
N LYS A 270 18.49 -43.98 39.32
CA LYS A 270 18.55 -42.59 39.80
C LYS A 270 19.03 -41.62 38.72
N THR A 271 20.07 -41.97 37.96
CA THR A 271 20.61 -41.10 36.90
C THR A 271 19.62 -40.96 35.73
N ALA A 272 19.03 -42.07 35.27
CA ALA A 272 18.00 -42.03 34.22
C ALA A 272 16.75 -41.24 34.65
N ARG A 273 16.33 -41.33 35.92
CA ARG A 273 15.23 -40.52 36.46
C ARG A 273 15.58 -39.02 36.54
N ALA A 274 16.83 -38.67 36.83
CA ALA A 274 17.28 -37.27 36.82
C ALA A 274 17.32 -36.67 35.40
N GLN A 275 17.70 -37.47 34.39
CA GLN A 275 17.64 -37.09 32.97
C GLN A 275 16.21 -36.77 32.54
N LEU A 276 15.25 -37.66 32.87
CA LEU A 276 13.82 -37.47 32.59
C LEU A 276 13.23 -36.24 33.30
N SER A 277 13.70 -35.92 34.51
CA SER A 277 13.30 -34.68 35.20
C SER A 277 13.76 -33.44 34.42
N LYS A 278 15.05 -33.36 34.06
CA LYS A 278 15.58 -32.21 33.31
C LYS A 278 14.88 -31.98 31.96
N GLN A 279 14.52 -33.07 31.26
CA GLN A 279 13.74 -32.97 30.01
C GLN A 279 12.34 -32.41 30.27
N ARG A 280 11.68 -32.84 31.34
CA ARG A 280 10.37 -32.30 31.76
C ARG A 280 10.47 -30.82 32.11
N ASP A 281 11.45 -30.42 32.89
CA ASP A 281 11.67 -29.02 33.28
C ASP A 281 11.90 -28.14 32.02
N ALA A 282 12.67 -28.63 31.05
CA ALA A 282 12.91 -27.95 29.77
C ALA A 282 11.71 -27.93 28.82
N ILE A 283 10.75 -28.86 28.96
CA ILE A 283 9.46 -28.81 28.25
C ILE A 283 8.57 -27.75 28.89
N THR A 284 8.46 -27.74 30.23
CA THR A 284 7.63 -26.77 30.96
C THR A 284 8.10 -25.32 30.78
N ALA A 285 9.41 -25.07 30.65
CA ALA A 285 9.92 -23.75 30.29
C ALA A 285 9.40 -23.26 28.93
N VAL A 286 9.52 -24.10 27.88
CA VAL A 286 9.03 -23.75 26.52
C VAL A 286 7.50 -23.67 26.47
N GLU A 287 6.78 -24.43 27.30
CA GLU A 287 5.32 -24.29 27.47
C GLU A 287 4.94 -22.92 28.06
N GLY A 288 5.72 -22.41 29.01
CA GLY A 288 5.58 -21.04 29.52
C GLY A 288 5.82 -19.99 28.42
N ASP A 289 6.94 -20.11 27.71
CA ASP A 289 7.32 -19.21 26.61
C ASP A 289 6.28 -19.18 25.46
N ILE A 290 5.57 -20.30 25.24
CA ILE A 290 4.46 -20.40 24.27
C ILE A 290 3.22 -19.68 24.81
N SER A 291 2.85 -19.95 26.06
CA SER A 291 1.68 -19.34 26.71
C SER A 291 1.77 -17.81 26.76
N GLU A 292 2.96 -17.27 27.05
CA GLU A 292 3.24 -15.83 27.01
C GLU A 292 3.09 -15.26 25.59
N ALA A 293 3.69 -15.89 24.57
CA ALA A 293 3.56 -15.45 23.18
C ALA A 293 2.11 -15.55 22.66
N GLU A 294 1.33 -16.53 23.10
CA GLU A 294 -0.10 -16.65 22.81
C GLU A 294 -0.94 -15.59 23.55
N PHE A 295 -0.48 -15.07 24.68
CA PHE A 295 -1.11 -13.94 25.38
C PHE A 295 -0.83 -12.63 24.64
N GLU A 296 0.44 -12.31 24.35
CA GLU A 296 0.82 -11.14 23.54
C GLU A 296 0.08 -11.08 22.20
N LEU A 297 -0.01 -12.21 21.49
CA LEU A 297 -0.71 -12.28 20.20
C LEU A 297 -2.21 -12.02 20.32
N ARG A 298 -2.84 -12.34 21.46
CA ARG A 298 -4.24 -12.00 21.72
C ARG A 298 -4.42 -10.52 22.02
N GLU A 299 -3.50 -9.90 22.76
CA GLU A 299 -3.53 -8.45 22.99
C GLU A 299 -3.34 -7.64 21.70
N ILE A 300 -2.36 -8.02 20.87
CA ILE A 300 -2.12 -7.37 19.57
C ILE A 300 -3.35 -7.53 18.65
N ALA A 301 -3.99 -8.71 18.64
CA ALA A 301 -5.22 -8.93 17.87
C ALA A 301 -6.42 -8.13 18.41
N GLN A 302 -6.55 -7.93 19.72
CA GLN A 302 -7.56 -7.06 20.30
C GLN A 302 -7.33 -5.59 19.92
N PHE A 303 -6.07 -5.13 19.94
CA PHE A 303 -5.71 -3.78 19.50
C PHE A 303 -5.97 -3.58 18.01
N GLN A 304 -5.67 -4.56 17.16
CA GLN A 304 -6.04 -4.54 15.73
C GLN A 304 -7.55 -4.37 15.55
N ASN A 305 -8.36 -5.19 16.23
CA ASN A 305 -9.82 -5.10 16.15
C ASN A 305 -10.34 -3.72 16.62
N PHE A 306 -9.71 -3.13 17.65
CA PHE A 306 -10.04 -1.78 18.11
C PHE A 306 -9.74 -0.73 17.03
N LEU A 307 -8.57 -0.78 16.38
CA LEU A 307 -8.23 0.15 15.29
C LEU A 307 -9.18 0.03 14.08
N GLU A 308 -9.55 -1.20 13.72
CA GLU A 308 -10.55 -1.47 12.67
C GLU A 308 -11.93 -0.87 13.05
N GLU A 309 -12.37 -1.07 14.29
CA GLU A 309 -13.62 -0.49 14.81
C GLU A 309 -13.59 1.05 14.84
N GLN A 310 -12.47 1.66 15.26
CA GLN A 310 -12.31 3.12 15.23
C GLN A 310 -12.32 3.67 13.80
N THR A 311 -11.73 2.96 12.84
CA THR A 311 -11.73 3.36 11.42
C THR A 311 -13.16 3.38 10.87
N VAL A 312 -13.97 2.36 11.20
CA VAL A 312 -15.40 2.32 10.83
C VAL A 312 -16.20 3.42 11.53
N LYS A 313 -15.97 3.66 12.82
CA LYS A 313 -16.62 4.75 13.58
C LYS A 313 -16.27 6.13 13.03
N LEU A 314 -15.01 6.36 12.65
CA LEU A 314 -14.56 7.61 12.05
C LEU A 314 -15.24 7.87 10.70
N ALA A 315 -15.33 6.85 9.85
CA ALA A 315 -16.03 6.94 8.57
C ALA A 315 -17.54 7.20 8.76
N ALA A 316 -18.17 6.52 9.73
CA ALA A 316 -19.57 6.75 10.08
C ALA A 316 -19.81 8.15 10.68
N ALA A 317 -18.88 8.68 11.48
CA ALA A 317 -18.95 10.02 12.04
C ALA A 317 -18.80 11.09 10.94
N GLN A 318 -17.82 10.94 10.05
CA GLN A 318 -17.65 11.84 8.89
C GLN A 318 -18.90 11.83 8.01
N LEU A 319 -19.45 10.65 7.68
CA LEU A 319 -20.62 10.53 6.82
C LEU A 319 -21.90 11.06 7.51
N SER A 320 -22.00 10.90 8.83
CA SER A 320 -23.10 11.47 9.63
C SER A 320 -23.04 13.00 9.63
N PHE A 321 -21.83 13.59 9.73
CA PHE A 321 -21.62 15.03 9.59
C PHE A 321 -21.94 15.52 8.17
N ASP A 322 -21.43 14.84 7.13
CA ASP A 322 -21.69 15.18 5.72
C ASP A 322 -23.19 15.15 5.35
N VAL A 323 -24.01 14.35 6.05
CA VAL A 323 -25.46 14.18 5.77
C VAL A 323 -26.35 15.05 6.67
N VAL A 324 -26.00 15.22 7.94
CA VAL A 324 -26.81 15.99 8.92
C VAL A 324 -26.40 17.47 8.96
N GLY A 325 -25.17 17.78 8.55
CA GLY A 325 -24.58 19.11 8.68
C GLY A 325 -24.34 19.51 10.14
N ALA A 326 -24.11 20.81 10.36
CA ALA A 326 -24.18 21.39 11.69
C ALA A 326 -25.64 21.35 12.18
N ILE A 327 -25.89 20.67 13.31
CA ILE A 327 -27.25 20.56 13.86
C ILE A 327 -27.77 21.97 14.22
N GLU A 328 -28.84 22.40 13.55
CA GLU A 328 -29.52 23.66 13.86
C GLU A 328 -30.23 23.57 15.22
N PHE A 329 -29.55 24.04 16.26
CA PHE A 329 -30.15 24.17 17.58
C PHE A 329 -30.98 25.44 17.66
N SER A 330 -32.31 25.32 17.72
CA SER A 330 -33.20 26.45 18.05
C SER A 330 -33.00 26.96 19.48
N HIS A 331 -32.56 26.09 20.39
CA HIS A 331 -32.32 26.39 21.80
C HIS A 331 -31.00 25.75 22.25
N CYS A 332 -30.23 26.47 23.06
CA CYS A 332 -28.96 26.02 23.59
C CYS A 332 -29.14 24.78 24.48
N PRO A 333 -28.53 23.62 24.15
CA PRO A 333 -28.73 22.37 24.91
C PRO A 333 -28.18 22.42 26.34
N ALA A 334 -27.35 23.41 26.68
CA ALA A 334 -26.80 23.58 28.03
C ALA A 334 -27.67 24.46 28.96
N CYS A 335 -28.40 25.45 28.42
CA CYS A 335 -29.13 26.43 29.25
C CYS A 335 -30.58 26.71 28.81
N GLY A 336 -31.05 26.09 27.73
CA GLY A 336 -32.44 26.22 27.24
C GLY A 336 -32.81 27.59 26.68
N LYS A 337 -31.87 28.53 26.53
CA LYS A 337 -32.13 29.81 25.86
C LYS A 337 -32.24 29.63 24.36
N GLU A 338 -33.18 30.33 23.75
CA GLU A 338 -33.32 30.45 22.30
C GLU A 338 -32.01 30.98 21.69
N ILE A 339 -31.55 30.34 20.62
CA ILE A 339 -30.34 30.72 19.89
C ILE A 339 -30.75 31.70 18.79
N VAL A 340 -30.18 32.91 18.85
CA VAL A 340 -30.29 33.88 17.76
C VAL A 340 -29.50 33.33 16.57
N ALA A 341 -30.13 33.30 15.39
CA ALA A 341 -29.49 32.87 14.15
C ALA A 341 -28.10 33.54 13.95
N PRO A 342 -27.11 32.82 13.42
CA PRO A 342 -25.81 33.40 13.10
C PRO A 342 -25.93 34.42 11.97
N ASP A 343 -24.96 35.34 11.90
CA ASP A 343 -24.95 36.41 10.88
C ASP A 343 -24.48 35.88 9.49
N SER A 344 -23.93 34.66 9.44
CA SER A 344 -23.64 33.90 8.21
C SER A 344 -23.90 32.40 8.41
N GLU A 345 -24.12 31.67 7.31
CA GLU A 345 -24.21 30.19 7.30
C GLU A 345 -22.90 29.49 7.71
N SER A 346 -21.78 30.23 7.72
CA SER A 346 -20.45 29.73 8.08
C SER A 346 -20.10 29.85 9.56
N GLN A 347 -21.07 30.11 10.44
CA GLN A 347 -20.84 30.28 11.88
C GLN A 347 -21.60 29.25 12.71
N CYS A 348 -20.94 28.74 13.75
CA CYS A 348 -21.56 27.81 14.68
C CYS A 348 -22.74 28.47 15.39
N HIS A 349 -23.95 27.90 15.24
CA HIS A 349 -25.16 28.39 15.90
C HIS A 349 -25.00 28.54 17.43
N VAL A 350 -24.18 27.70 18.08
CA VAL A 350 -24.05 27.70 19.55
C VAL A 350 -23.00 28.68 20.07
N CYS A 351 -21.79 28.74 19.48
CA CYS A 351 -20.68 29.60 19.96
C CYS A 351 -20.39 30.82 19.07
N LYS A 352 -21.04 30.94 17.91
CA LYS A 352 -20.81 31.98 16.87
C LYS A 352 -19.38 32.06 16.32
N GLU A 353 -18.60 31.01 16.50
CA GLU A 353 -17.25 30.89 15.96
C GLU A 353 -17.33 30.36 14.52
N ASP A 354 -16.45 30.85 13.64
CA ASP A 354 -16.47 30.50 12.22
C ASP A 354 -16.13 28.99 12.02
N LEU A 355 -17.01 28.28 11.33
CA LEU A 355 -16.83 26.89 10.92
C LEU A 355 -16.29 26.88 9.48
N ASP A 356 -15.01 26.53 9.32
CA ASP A 356 -14.45 26.16 8.01
C ASP A 356 -14.59 24.63 7.82
N PRO A 357 -15.47 24.14 6.93
CA PRO A 357 -15.66 22.72 6.68
C PRO A 357 -14.39 22.00 6.21
N ASP A 358 -13.42 22.72 5.61
CA ASP A 358 -12.19 22.12 5.11
C ASP A 358 -11.13 21.93 6.20
N ILE A 359 -11.18 22.75 7.26
CA ILE A 359 -10.40 22.51 8.48
C ILE A 359 -10.91 21.25 9.18
N GLU A 360 -12.23 21.06 9.26
CA GLU A 360 -12.80 19.84 9.84
C GLU A 360 -12.48 18.59 9.00
N LYS A 361 -12.63 18.65 7.66
CA LYS A 361 -12.17 17.58 6.75
C LYS A 361 -10.68 17.26 6.96
N ALA A 362 -9.82 18.29 7.09
CA ALA A 362 -8.39 18.10 7.33
C ALA A 362 -8.11 17.39 8.65
N ARG A 363 -8.83 17.72 9.74
CA ARG A 363 -8.74 16.99 11.03
C ARG A 363 -9.20 15.54 10.91
N TYR A 364 -10.33 15.28 10.25
CA TYR A 364 -10.77 13.90 9.96
C TYR A 364 -9.76 13.14 9.09
N ASN A 365 -9.05 13.83 8.18
CA ASN A 365 -8.00 13.23 7.37
C ASN A 365 -6.76 12.86 8.20
N GLN A 366 -6.32 13.73 9.11
CA GLN A 366 -5.21 13.45 10.03
C GLN A 366 -5.51 12.22 10.89
N ILE A 367 -6.65 12.19 11.58
CA ILE A 367 -7.05 11.05 12.44
C ILE A 367 -7.14 9.75 11.64
N ARG A 368 -7.67 9.80 10.40
CA ARG A 368 -7.72 8.63 9.51
C ARG A 368 -6.31 8.14 9.14
N LEU A 369 -5.41 9.06 8.79
CA LEU A 369 -4.03 8.72 8.45
C LEU A 369 -3.32 8.07 9.64
N ASP A 370 -3.50 8.60 10.85
CA ASP A 370 -2.96 8.01 12.09
C ASP A 370 -3.47 6.58 12.33
N LEU A 371 -4.77 6.34 12.18
CA LEU A 371 -5.36 4.99 12.33
C LEU A 371 -4.84 4.01 11.26
N GLU A 372 -4.72 4.46 10.01
CA GLU A 372 -4.17 3.65 8.91
C GLU A 372 -2.68 3.31 9.15
N ILE A 373 -1.88 4.25 9.67
CA ILE A 373 -0.48 4.03 10.08
C ILE A 373 -0.40 3.00 11.22
N GLN A 374 -1.14 3.22 12.31
CA GLN A 374 -1.14 2.34 13.48
C GLN A 374 -1.60 0.91 13.13
N SER A 375 -2.60 0.78 12.26
CA SER A 375 -3.07 -0.53 11.77
C SER A 375 -1.98 -1.26 11.00
N ARG A 376 -1.21 -0.55 10.16
CA ARG A 376 -0.10 -1.14 9.39
C ARG A 376 1.04 -1.62 10.29
N GLU A 377 1.44 -0.82 11.29
CA GLU A 377 2.48 -1.19 12.25
C GLU A 377 2.04 -2.38 13.12
N THR A 378 0.77 -2.41 13.57
CA THR A 378 0.17 -3.51 14.33
C THR A 378 0.17 -4.82 13.53
N ASN A 379 -0.22 -4.77 12.24
CA ASN A 379 -0.18 -5.93 11.35
C ASN A 379 1.25 -6.48 11.14
N GLN A 380 2.24 -5.59 11.02
CA GLN A 380 3.65 -6.01 10.91
C GLN A 380 4.14 -6.70 12.20
N LEU A 381 3.82 -6.15 13.37
CA LEU A 381 4.16 -6.74 14.68
C LEU A 381 3.51 -8.12 14.87
N LEU A 382 2.22 -8.25 14.53
CA LEU A 382 1.46 -9.50 14.61
C LEU A 382 2.07 -10.59 13.71
N SER A 383 2.51 -10.23 12.51
CA SER A 383 3.21 -11.15 11.59
C SER A 383 4.53 -11.66 12.17
N GLN A 384 5.35 -10.76 12.74
CA GLN A 384 6.62 -11.12 13.38
C GLN A 384 6.42 -12.05 14.60
N LYS A 385 5.48 -11.72 15.48
CA LYS A 385 5.16 -12.54 16.67
C LYS A 385 4.61 -13.92 16.31
N LYS A 386 3.76 -14.03 15.27
CA LYS A 386 3.30 -15.33 14.73
C LYS A 386 4.45 -16.20 14.20
N GLY A 387 5.45 -15.58 13.58
CA GLY A 387 6.68 -16.27 13.17
C GLY A 387 7.40 -16.92 14.36
N SER A 388 7.68 -16.13 15.40
CA SER A 388 8.36 -16.60 16.62
C SER A 388 7.58 -17.71 17.35
N LEU A 389 6.25 -17.60 17.47
CA LEU A 389 5.42 -18.67 18.05
C LEU A 389 5.55 -19.98 17.25
N THR A 390 5.61 -19.91 15.92
CA THR A 390 5.77 -21.08 15.05
C THR A 390 7.10 -21.81 15.30
N GLU A 391 8.17 -21.07 15.60
CA GLU A 391 9.47 -21.62 15.97
C GLU A 391 9.42 -22.32 17.34
N LYS A 392 8.86 -21.67 18.37
CA LYS A 392 8.65 -22.27 19.71
C LYS A 392 7.81 -23.56 19.63
N LEU A 393 6.74 -23.57 18.84
CA LEU A 393 5.89 -24.74 18.59
C LEU A 393 6.61 -25.89 17.85
N SER A 394 7.67 -25.60 17.09
CA SER A 394 8.54 -26.61 16.49
C SER A 394 9.50 -27.22 17.53
N GLU A 395 10.04 -26.38 18.42
CA GLU A 395 10.96 -26.81 19.48
C GLU A 395 10.31 -27.77 20.48
N ILE A 396 9.12 -27.41 21.02
CA ILE A 396 8.41 -28.24 22.00
C ILE A 396 8.08 -29.64 21.46
N ARG A 397 7.75 -29.76 20.16
CA ARG A 397 7.46 -31.05 19.51
C ARG A 397 8.68 -31.97 19.53
N LYS A 398 9.89 -31.43 19.31
CA LYS A 398 11.14 -32.20 19.39
C LYS A 398 11.39 -32.69 20.81
N LYS A 399 11.35 -31.80 21.81
CA LYS A 399 11.59 -32.15 23.23
C LYS A 399 10.61 -33.19 23.76
N ARG A 400 9.32 -33.08 23.43
CA ARG A 400 8.29 -34.07 23.81
C ARG A 400 8.54 -35.45 23.19
N SER A 401 9.03 -35.51 21.96
CA SER A 401 9.39 -36.78 21.28
C SER A 401 10.57 -37.48 21.96
N GLU A 402 11.63 -36.73 22.25
CA GLU A 402 12.82 -37.22 22.97
C GLU A 402 12.45 -37.77 24.35
N HIS A 403 11.66 -37.02 25.13
CA HIS A 403 11.22 -37.43 26.46
C HIS A 403 10.40 -38.74 26.44
N LYS A 404 9.49 -38.91 25.45
CA LYS A 404 8.67 -40.12 25.31
C LYS A 404 9.51 -41.37 24.99
N ARG A 405 10.53 -41.22 24.14
CA ARG A 405 11.47 -42.31 23.81
C ARG A 405 12.24 -42.77 25.05
N ASP A 406 12.85 -41.82 25.75
CA ASP A 406 13.74 -42.11 26.88
C ASP A 406 12.94 -42.67 28.09
N LEU A 407 11.68 -42.23 28.28
CA LEU A 407 10.75 -42.79 29.27
C LEU A 407 10.40 -44.25 28.98
N THR A 408 10.21 -44.61 27.72
CA THR A 408 9.89 -45.99 27.31
C THR A 408 11.07 -46.91 27.58
N GLN A 409 12.29 -46.46 27.25
CA GLN A 409 13.52 -47.22 27.51
C GLN A 409 13.76 -47.46 29.00
N TYR A 410 13.42 -46.50 29.86
CA TYR A 410 13.47 -46.62 31.32
C TYR A 410 12.52 -47.72 31.85
N GLN A 411 11.30 -47.84 31.33
CA GLN A 411 10.34 -48.85 31.79
C GLN A 411 10.79 -50.29 31.48
N VAL A 412 11.37 -50.51 30.30
CA VAL A 412 11.88 -51.81 29.85
C VAL A 412 13.09 -52.26 30.68
N LYS A 413 14.03 -51.35 30.96
CA LYS A 413 15.30 -51.72 31.63
C LYS A 413 15.16 -52.03 33.13
N TYR A 414 14.11 -51.52 33.79
CA TYR A 414 14.01 -51.54 35.26
C TYR A 414 12.82 -52.33 35.84
N SER A 415 12.55 -53.55 35.33
CA SER A 415 11.41 -54.40 35.77
C SER A 415 11.74 -55.90 36.02
N GLY A 416 12.15 -56.28 37.25
CA GLY A 416 12.00 -57.64 37.84
C GLY A 416 13.09 -58.74 37.61
N PRO A 417 13.44 -59.55 38.64
CA PRO A 417 14.29 -60.77 38.50
C PRO A 417 13.83 -62.05 39.29
N ASN A 418 14.21 -63.26 38.85
CA ASN A 418 14.69 -64.35 39.74
C ASN A 418 13.71 -65.52 40.10
N GLY A 419 13.85 -66.73 39.52
CA GLY A 419 13.32 -68.04 40.02
C GLY A 419 12.15 -68.62 39.19
N PRO A 420 11.71 -69.90 39.29
CA PRO A 420 10.84 -70.63 38.32
C PRO A 420 9.52 -69.97 37.86
N ARG A 421 9.01 -69.03 38.65
CA ARG A 421 8.12 -67.93 38.26
C ARG A 421 8.48 -67.38 36.87
N GLU A 422 9.77 -67.24 36.58
CA GLU A 422 10.46 -66.84 35.35
C GLU A 422 10.33 -67.78 34.16
N ALA A 423 10.07 -69.08 34.30
CA ALA A 423 9.79 -69.88 33.10
C ALA A 423 8.38 -69.55 32.58
N PHE A 424 7.43 -69.40 33.52
CA PHE A 424 6.06 -68.98 33.23
C PHE A 424 5.99 -67.51 32.79
N LEU A 425 6.66 -66.61 33.53
CA LEU A 425 6.86 -65.22 33.17
C LEU A 425 7.61 -65.12 31.85
N ALA A 426 8.82 -65.68 31.65
CA ALA A 426 9.54 -65.54 30.37
C ALA A 426 8.74 -66.05 29.16
N ALA A 427 7.83 -67.02 29.30
CA ALA A 427 6.90 -67.37 28.23
C ALA A 427 5.85 -66.28 27.97
N ARG A 428 5.17 -65.78 29.03
CA ARG A 428 4.17 -64.69 28.90
C ARG A 428 4.81 -63.35 28.54
N THR A 429 5.94 -63.01 29.14
CA THR A 429 6.82 -61.87 28.88
C THR A 429 7.45 -61.94 27.48
N ASN A 430 7.78 -63.11 26.92
CA ASN A 430 8.12 -63.20 25.49
C ASN A 430 6.89 -62.91 24.62
N ARG A 431 5.70 -63.47 24.92
CA ARG A 431 4.50 -63.15 24.15
C ARG A 431 4.12 -61.67 24.27
N ILE A 432 4.24 -61.07 25.46
CA ILE A 432 4.10 -59.63 25.68
C ILE A 432 5.17 -58.86 24.93
N GLY A 433 6.42 -59.32 24.89
CA GLY A 433 7.50 -58.71 24.10
C GLY A 433 7.24 -58.75 22.59
N HIS A 434 6.69 -59.85 22.09
CA HIS A 434 6.21 -59.95 20.71
C HIS A 434 5.01 -59.02 20.46
N ILE A 435 4.02 -58.99 21.35
CA ILE A 435 2.87 -58.07 21.26
C ILE A 435 3.34 -56.61 21.36
N ASP A 436 4.35 -56.29 22.16
CA ASP A 436 4.89 -54.95 22.31
C ASP A 436 5.75 -54.55 21.11
N ALA A 437 6.48 -55.48 20.48
CA ALA A 437 7.12 -55.25 19.19
C ALA A 437 6.09 -55.04 18.07
N GLU A 438 5.04 -55.85 18.03
CA GLU A 438 3.92 -55.75 17.08
C GLU A 438 3.14 -54.43 17.29
N LYS A 439 2.86 -54.05 18.53
CA LYS A 439 2.28 -52.74 18.87
C LYS A 439 3.21 -51.58 18.55
N ALA A 440 4.51 -51.67 18.83
CA ALA A 440 5.46 -50.61 18.49
C ALA A 440 5.51 -50.40 16.96
N TYR A 441 5.49 -51.50 16.20
CA TYR A 441 5.38 -51.48 14.74
C TYR A 441 4.05 -50.86 14.25
N LEU A 442 2.92 -51.31 14.80
CA LEU A 442 1.59 -50.78 14.46
C LEU A 442 1.41 -49.32 14.88
N LEU A 443 1.94 -48.89 16.03
CA LEU A 443 1.95 -47.49 16.47
C LEU A 443 2.83 -46.62 15.57
N SER A 444 3.97 -47.14 15.10
CA SER A 444 4.81 -46.44 14.12
C SER A 444 4.09 -46.27 12.78
N ASN A 445 3.37 -47.31 12.32
CA ASN A 445 2.57 -47.24 11.09
C ASN A 445 1.34 -46.33 11.26
N LEU A 446 0.68 -46.35 12.42
CA LEU A 446 -0.43 -45.46 12.74
C LEU A 446 0.00 -44.00 12.68
N GLN A 447 1.14 -43.66 13.30
CA GLN A 447 1.69 -42.31 13.27
C GLN A 447 1.95 -41.82 11.84
N VAL A 448 2.49 -42.68 10.97
CA VAL A 448 2.70 -42.35 9.55
C VAL A 448 1.37 -42.21 8.79
N ALA A 449 0.38 -43.08 9.06
CA ALA A 449 -0.94 -43.01 8.43
C ALA A 449 -1.72 -41.74 8.83
N GLU A 450 -1.72 -41.39 10.12
CA GLU A 450 -2.30 -40.14 10.64
C GLU A 450 -1.59 -38.91 10.05
N GLU A 451 -0.27 -38.94 9.91
CA GLU A 451 0.50 -37.86 9.28
C GLU A 451 0.19 -37.72 7.78
N ILE A 452 -0.01 -38.82 7.05
CA ILE A 452 -0.42 -38.81 5.64
C ILE A 452 -1.85 -38.26 5.49
N GLU A 453 -2.79 -38.69 6.34
CA GLU A 453 -4.17 -38.18 6.29
C GLU A 453 -4.23 -36.68 6.60
N ALA A 454 -3.48 -36.22 7.61
CA ALA A 454 -3.35 -34.81 7.93
C ALA A 454 -2.71 -33.99 6.80
N LEU A 455 -1.60 -34.46 6.21
CA LEU A 455 -0.95 -33.78 5.06
C LEU A 455 -1.82 -33.80 3.80
N SER A 456 -2.63 -34.84 3.59
CA SER A 456 -3.58 -34.93 2.48
C SER A 456 -4.71 -33.90 2.63
N ALA A 457 -5.26 -33.77 3.84
CA ALA A 457 -6.25 -32.75 4.17
C ALA A 457 -5.68 -31.32 4.06
N GLU A 458 -4.45 -31.11 4.55
CA GLU A 458 -3.74 -29.83 4.41
C GLU A 458 -3.49 -29.48 2.94
N LYS A 459 -3.01 -30.43 2.13
CA LYS A 459 -2.82 -30.28 0.68
C LYS A 459 -4.11 -29.90 -0.04
N ALA A 460 -5.23 -30.57 0.28
CA ALA A 460 -6.54 -30.27 -0.29
C ALA A 460 -7.03 -28.86 0.09
N SER A 461 -6.79 -28.42 1.32
CA SER A 461 -7.11 -27.07 1.78
C SER A 461 -6.29 -26.01 1.03
N VAL A 462 -4.97 -26.17 0.96
CA VAL A 462 -4.07 -25.24 0.26
C VAL A 462 -4.38 -25.18 -1.24
N GLN A 463 -4.71 -26.30 -1.88
CA GLN A 463 -5.16 -26.33 -3.28
C GLN A 463 -6.43 -25.50 -3.48
N LYS A 464 -7.45 -25.70 -2.63
CA LYS A 464 -8.71 -24.95 -2.70
C LYS A 464 -8.48 -23.44 -2.56
N GLU A 465 -7.58 -23.02 -1.67
CA GLU A 465 -7.21 -21.60 -1.53
C GLU A 465 -6.45 -21.06 -2.75
N LEU A 466 -5.56 -21.87 -3.36
CA LEU A 466 -4.88 -21.53 -4.61
C LEU A 466 -5.87 -21.35 -5.75
N ASP A 467 -6.84 -22.25 -5.90
CA ASP A 467 -7.85 -22.18 -6.95
C ASP A 467 -8.70 -20.91 -6.83
N ILE A 468 -9.14 -20.57 -5.60
CA ILE A 468 -9.88 -19.34 -5.30
C ILE A 468 -9.05 -18.09 -5.66
N LYS A 469 -7.79 -18.02 -5.23
CA LYS A 469 -6.93 -16.85 -5.49
C LYS A 469 -6.55 -16.72 -6.97
N ASN A 470 -6.32 -17.84 -7.67
CA ASN A 470 -6.07 -17.85 -9.12
C ASN A 470 -7.31 -17.41 -9.91
N ALA A 471 -8.51 -17.84 -9.52
CA ALA A 471 -9.77 -17.38 -10.11
C ALA A 471 -9.97 -15.86 -9.90
N ARG A 472 -9.74 -15.36 -8.68
CA ARG A 472 -9.79 -13.90 -8.38
C ARG A 472 -8.78 -13.11 -9.21
N ALA A 473 -7.53 -13.56 -9.26
CA ALA A 473 -6.48 -12.90 -10.05
C ALA A 473 -6.82 -12.89 -11.56
N THR A 474 -7.44 -13.95 -12.08
CA THR A 474 -7.90 -14.00 -13.47
C THR A 474 -9.04 -13.01 -13.74
N ALA A 475 -10.04 -12.97 -12.86
CA ALA A 475 -11.15 -12.01 -12.96
C ALA A 475 -10.67 -10.55 -12.91
N LEU A 476 -9.72 -10.24 -12.02
CA LEU A 476 -9.10 -8.91 -11.93
C LEU A 476 -8.32 -8.54 -13.19
N ARG A 477 -7.54 -9.45 -13.79
CA ARG A 477 -6.86 -9.21 -15.08
C ARG A 477 -7.86 -8.92 -16.20
N THR A 478 -8.97 -9.66 -16.27
CA THR A 478 -10.04 -9.39 -17.25
C THR A 478 -10.72 -8.03 -17.02
N ALA A 479 -10.96 -7.66 -15.76
CA ALA A 479 -11.52 -6.35 -15.41
C ALA A 479 -10.56 -5.20 -15.77
N ALA A 480 -9.28 -5.34 -15.44
CA ALA A 480 -8.22 -4.38 -15.80
C ALA A 480 -8.10 -4.21 -17.32
N GLY A 481 -8.10 -5.30 -18.09
CA GLY A 481 -8.07 -5.24 -19.56
C GLY A 481 -9.27 -4.48 -20.15
N LYS A 482 -10.49 -4.79 -19.70
CA LYS A 482 -11.71 -4.05 -20.10
C LYS A 482 -11.62 -2.57 -19.73
N ARG A 483 -11.15 -2.27 -18.51
CA ARG A 483 -10.97 -0.89 -18.02
C ARG A 483 -9.96 -0.12 -18.88
N ARG A 484 -8.82 -0.72 -19.23
CA ARG A 484 -7.79 -0.11 -20.09
C ARG A 484 -8.37 0.26 -21.46
N THR A 485 -9.14 -0.63 -22.08
CA THR A 485 -9.83 -0.34 -23.35
C THR A 485 -10.80 0.82 -23.22
N VAL A 486 -11.70 0.81 -22.23
CA VAL A 486 -12.68 1.91 -22.03
C VAL A 486 -11.98 3.26 -21.78
N ALA A 487 -10.96 3.28 -20.93
CA ALA A 487 -10.20 4.49 -20.63
C ALA A 487 -9.50 5.04 -21.89
N LEU A 488 -8.69 4.22 -22.57
CA LEU A 488 -7.91 4.66 -23.73
C LEU A 488 -8.78 5.01 -24.94
N SER A 489 -9.89 4.30 -25.18
CA SER A 489 -10.86 4.71 -26.23
C SER A 489 -11.57 6.03 -25.90
N SER A 490 -11.74 6.38 -24.62
CA SER A 490 -12.23 7.70 -24.23
C SER A 490 -11.19 8.79 -24.51
N VAL A 491 -9.94 8.56 -24.11
CA VAL A 491 -8.81 9.48 -24.34
C VAL A 491 -8.58 9.70 -25.84
N SER A 492 -8.47 8.63 -26.64
CA SER A 492 -8.26 8.68 -28.09
C SER A 492 -9.31 9.57 -28.78
N ARG A 493 -10.59 9.32 -28.52
CA ARG A 493 -11.71 10.07 -29.12
C ARG A 493 -11.72 11.56 -28.72
N ILE A 494 -11.31 11.88 -27.48
CA ILE A 494 -11.20 13.27 -27.03
C ILE A 494 -10.00 13.96 -27.67
N ALA A 495 -8.83 13.29 -27.70
CA ALA A 495 -7.64 13.81 -28.36
C ALA A 495 -7.88 14.05 -29.86
N ALA A 496 -8.50 13.10 -30.58
CA ALA A 496 -8.87 13.26 -31.98
C ALA A 496 -9.81 14.47 -32.20
N ALA A 497 -10.74 14.73 -31.28
CA ALA A 497 -11.61 15.91 -31.36
C ALA A 497 -10.84 17.23 -31.17
N ILE A 498 -9.85 17.25 -30.26
CA ILE A 498 -8.97 18.42 -30.07
C ILE A 498 -8.07 18.62 -31.31
N LEU A 499 -7.50 17.57 -31.88
CA LEU A 499 -6.69 17.65 -33.11
C LEU A 499 -7.47 18.18 -34.31
N ARG A 500 -8.71 17.72 -34.52
CA ARG A 500 -9.58 18.25 -35.59
C ARG A 500 -10.02 19.70 -35.36
N SER A 501 -9.78 20.25 -34.16
CA SER A 501 -10.03 21.65 -33.83
C SER A 501 -8.78 22.54 -34.00
N ASP A 502 -7.65 21.97 -34.42
CA ASP A 502 -6.42 22.70 -34.76
C ASP A 502 -6.55 23.44 -36.10
N LEU A 503 -5.59 24.32 -36.38
CA LEU A 503 -5.48 24.99 -37.68
C LEU A 503 -5.15 23.96 -38.79
N PRO A 504 -5.64 24.15 -40.03
CA PRO A 504 -5.44 23.21 -41.15
C PRO A 504 -4.00 23.28 -41.67
N ARG A 505 -3.08 22.65 -40.91
CA ARG A 505 -1.62 22.67 -41.11
C ARG A 505 -1.02 21.26 -41.25
N GLN A 506 -1.81 20.24 -40.95
CA GLN A 506 -1.43 18.83 -40.93
C GLN A 506 -2.67 18.03 -41.35
N ASP A 507 -2.67 17.43 -42.55
CA ASP A 507 -3.86 16.78 -43.11
C ASP A 507 -4.34 15.61 -42.24
N GLU A 508 -3.41 14.92 -41.60
CA GLU A 508 -3.65 13.84 -40.64
C GLU A 508 -4.41 14.31 -39.40
N PHE A 509 -4.29 15.58 -39.00
CA PHE A 509 -5.03 16.13 -37.84
C PHE A 509 -6.46 16.53 -38.23
N ILE A 510 -6.67 17.00 -39.46
CA ILE A 510 -7.99 17.36 -40.00
C ILE A 510 -8.88 16.10 -40.11
N ALA A 511 -8.29 14.99 -40.55
CA ALA A 511 -9.00 13.72 -40.74
C ALA A 511 -8.96 12.78 -39.52
N ALA A 512 -8.22 13.12 -38.46
CA ALA A 512 -7.88 12.26 -37.32
C ALA A 512 -9.09 11.46 -36.78
N GLN A 513 -8.99 10.13 -36.75
CA GLN A 513 -10.05 9.26 -36.20
C GLN A 513 -9.66 8.66 -34.84
N ASP A 514 -8.45 8.11 -34.73
CA ASP A 514 -7.89 7.52 -33.51
C ASP A 514 -6.56 8.21 -33.13
N VAL A 515 -6.42 8.53 -31.85
CA VAL A 515 -5.15 8.94 -31.25
C VAL A 515 -4.72 7.88 -30.25
N SER A 516 -3.81 7.01 -30.67
CA SER A 516 -3.34 5.92 -29.82
C SER A 516 -2.27 6.43 -28.84
N VAL A 517 -2.33 5.96 -27.59
CA VAL A 517 -1.37 6.30 -26.54
C VAL A 517 -0.76 5.02 -25.99
N ASN A 518 0.56 4.91 -26.06
CA ASN A 518 1.31 3.77 -25.58
C ASN A 518 2.26 4.20 -24.44
N PHE A 519 1.76 4.11 -23.21
CA PHE A 519 2.53 4.48 -22.02
C PHE A 519 3.86 3.71 -21.92
N LYS A 520 3.85 2.40 -22.19
CA LYS A 520 5.04 1.54 -22.13
C LYS A 520 6.17 2.07 -23.03
N ASN A 521 5.83 2.46 -24.24
CA ASN A 521 6.79 2.98 -25.22
C ASN A 521 7.02 4.50 -25.14
N ASP A 522 6.29 5.23 -24.28
CA ASP A 522 6.33 6.70 -24.16
C ASP A 522 6.06 7.39 -25.51
N ALA A 523 5.01 6.94 -26.22
CA ALA A 523 4.70 7.39 -27.57
C ALA A 523 3.19 7.54 -27.80
N ASN A 524 2.84 8.49 -28.65
CA ASN A 524 1.50 8.68 -29.21
C ASN A 524 1.53 8.63 -30.75
N SER A 525 0.39 8.35 -31.36
CA SER A 525 0.23 8.31 -32.83
C SER A 525 -1.17 8.74 -33.24
N VAL A 526 -1.30 9.28 -34.45
CA VAL A 526 -2.59 9.60 -35.07
C VAL A 526 -2.80 8.64 -36.24
N ASP A 527 -3.87 7.84 -36.19
CA ASP A 527 -4.23 6.84 -37.21
C ASP A 527 -3.06 5.90 -37.62
N GLY A 528 -2.16 5.60 -36.67
CA GLY A 528 -0.97 4.77 -36.87
C GLY A 528 0.31 5.51 -37.29
N THR A 529 0.24 6.82 -37.54
CA THR A 529 1.39 7.68 -37.88
C THR A 529 2.01 8.32 -36.64
N TYR A 530 3.34 8.30 -36.54
CA TYR A 530 4.10 8.76 -35.36
C TYR A 530 4.94 10.02 -35.60
N ASN A 531 5.29 10.34 -36.85
CA ASN A 531 6.27 11.37 -37.18
C ASN A 531 5.58 12.59 -37.82
N PHE A 532 5.43 13.67 -37.06
CA PHE A 532 4.92 14.95 -37.55
C PHE A 532 5.97 16.05 -37.41
N ALA A 533 5.68 17.25 -37.92
CA ALA A 533 6.50 18.43 -37.66
C ALA A 533 6.58 18.74 -36.15
N GLU A 534 7.69 19.26 -35.64
CA GLU A 534 7.90 19.36 -34.18
C GLU A 534 6.83 20.20 -33.46
N SER A 535 6.34 21.29 -34.07
CA SER A 535 5.22 22.06 -33.50
C SER A 535 3.89 21.31 -33.50
N SER A 536 3.69 20.36 -34.42
CA SER A 536 2.56 19.41 -34.41
C SER A 536 2.74 18.29 -33.39
N ASN A 537 3.98 17.82 -33.15
CA ASN A 537 4.27 16.91 -32.04
C ASN A 537 3.97 17.59 -30.68
N VAL A 538 4.33 18.87 -30.49
CA VAL A 538 4.02 19.62 -29.26
C VAL A 538 2.51 19.75 -29.06
N PHE A 539 1.77 20.10 -30.12
CA PHE A 539 0.30 20.15 -30.07
C PHE A 539 -0.30 18.77 -29.75
N LEU A 540 0.18 17.70 -30.41
CA LEU A 540 -0.26 16.32 -30.16
C LEU A 540 0.02 15.85 -28.73
N LYS A 541 1.20 16.11 -28.18
CA LYS A 541 1.56 15.84 -26.77
C LYS A 541 0.60 16.54 -25.81
N ASN A 542 0.44 17.86 -25.97
CA ASN A 542 -0.39 18.65 -25.06
C ASN A 542 -1.88 18.29 -25.19
N ALA A 543 -2.38 18.03 -26.41
CA ALA A 543 -3.73 17.52 -26.65
C ALA A 543 -3.95 16.12 -26.06
N THR A 544 -2.94 15.24 -26.09
CA THR A 544 -2.99 13.90 -25.48
C THR A 544 -3.10 13.98 -23.95
N ILE A 545 -2.27 14.81 -23.32
CA ILE A 545 -2.29 15.05 -21.86
C ILE A 545 -3.61 15.70 -21.44
N PHE A 546 -4.09 16.70 -22.20
CA PHE A 546 -5.37 17.34 -21.92
C PHE A 546 -6.56 16.37 -22.12
N ALA A 547 -6.52 15.51 -23.13
CA ALA A 547 -7.54 14.47 -23.33
C ALA A 547 -7.58 13.43 -22.19
N LEU A 548 -6.43 13.10 -21.57
CA LEU A 548 -6.35 12.24 -20.40
C LEU A 548 -7.04 12.88 -19.19
N PHE A 549 -6.81 14.16 -18.96
CA PHE A 549 -7.53 14.96 -17.95
C PHE A 549 -9.04 15.02 -18.23
N LEU A 550 -9.45 15.38 -19.46
CA LEU A 550 -10.87 15.47 -19.84
C LEU A 550 -11.59 14.12 -19.77
N ALA A 551 -10.89 13.00 -20.01
CA ALA A 551 -11.44 11.67 -19.79
C ALA A 551 -11.71 11.43 -18.29
N ALA A 552 -10.78 11.83 -17.41
CA ALA A 552 -10.96 11.75 -15.95
C ALA A 552 -11.98 12.75 -15.38
N MET A 553 -12.29 13.84 -16.08
CA MET A 553 -13.43 14.73 -15.77
C MET A 553 -14.78 14.07 -16.11
N LYS A 554 -14.84 13.23 -17.14
CA LYS A 554 -16.06 12.51 -17.58
C LYS A 554 -16.30 11.20 -16.84
N ASP A 555 -15.29 10.64 -16.18
CA ASP A 555 -15.31 9.30 -15.61
C ASP A 555 -14.57 9.26 -14.26
N ASP A 556 -15.34 9.22 -13.18
CA ASP A 556 -14.85 9.16 -11.79
C ASP A 556 -14.07 7.87 -11.45
N THR A 557 -14.02 6.88 -12.35
CA THR A 557 -13.20 5.67 -12.16
C THR A 557 -11.72 5.87 -12.53
N PHE A 558 -11.33 7.02 -13.11
CA PHE A 558 -9.92 7.41 -13.20
C PHE A 558 -9.34 7.73 -11.80
N TYR A 559 -8.04 7.44 -11.61
CA TYR A 559 -7.27 7.91 -10.45
C TYR A 559 -6.37 9.11 -10.83
N HIS A 560 -6.81 9.94 -11.77
CA HIS A 560 -6.18 11.21 -12.10
C HIS A 560 -6.49 12.27 -11.00
N PRO A 561 -5.54 13.09 -10.56
CA PRO A 561 -5.75 14.09 -9.51
C PRO A 561 -6.52 15.35 -9.98
N ARG A 562 -7.17 15.32 -11.15
CA ARG A 562 -7.80 16.49 -11.83
C ARG A 562 -6.95 17.78 -11.79
N PHE A 563 -5.63 17.61 -11.86
CA PHE A 563 -4.62 18.66 -11.86
C PHE A 563 -3.76 18.52 -13.12
N LEU A 564 -3.53 19.63 -13.83
CA LEU A 564 -2.55 19.70 -14.91
C LEU A 564 -1.64 20.92 -14.76
N LEU A 565 -0.38 20.75 -15.17
CA LEU A 565 0.63 21.80 -15.26
C LEU A 565 1.25 21.77 -16.66
N PHE A 566 1.11 22.85 -17.43
CA PHE A 566 1.83 23.02 -18.70
C PHE A 566 2.85 24.15 -18.56
N ASP A 567 4.14 23.84 -18.56
CA ASP A 567 5.17 24.86 -18.71
C ASP A 567 5.42 25.15 -20.20
N ASN A 568 5.01 26.33 -20.62
CA ASN A 568 5.07 26.89 -21.96
C ASN A 568 4.39 26.01 -23.02
N ILE A 569 3.08 26.20 -23.16
CA ILE A 569 2.25 25.51 -24.16
C ILE A 569 2.71 25.73 -25.61
N GLU A 570 3.41 26.84 -25.91
CA GLU A 570 3.93 27.20 -27.23
C GLU A 570 5.43 26.87 -27.45
N ASP A 571 5.85 25.66 -27.11
CA ASP A 571 7.24 25.25 -27.31
C ASP A 571 7.60 24.98 -28.81
N LYS A 572 8.90 24.99 -29.11
CA LYS A 572 9.53 24.53 -30.37
C LYS A 572 8.94 25.08 -31.68
N GLY A 573 8.76 26.40 -31.73
CA GLY A 573 8.33 27.08 -32.95
C GLY A 573 6.84 26.92 -33.25
N MET A 574 6.02 26.64 -32.23
CA MET A 574 4.59 26.91 -32.30
C MET A 574 4.35 28.41 -32.57
N GLN A 575 3.42 28.73 -33.46
CA GLN A 575 3.06 30.11 -33.80
C GLN A 575 1.94 30.61 -32.89
N GLU A 576 1.93 31.93 -32.66
CA GLU A 576 1.01 32.67 -31.81
C GLU A 576 -0.46 32.26 -32.00
N GLU A 577 -0.97 32.27 -33.24
CA GLU A 577 -2.35 31.86 -33.58
C GLU A 577 -2.70 30.45 -33.07
N ARG A 578 -1.76 29.50 -33.16
CA ARG A 578 -1.95 28.11 -32.74
C ARG A 578 -1.90 27.98 -31.21
N SER A 579 -1.05 28.77 -30.54
CA SER A 579 -1.05 28.87 -29.07
C SER A 579 -2.36 29.47 -28.58
N HIS A 580 -2.80 30.60 -29.15
CA HIS A 580 -4.05 31.27 -28.79
C HIS A 580 -5.27 30.36 -28.96
N LEU A 581 -5.29 29.57 -30.04
CA LEU A 581 -6.29 28.53 -30.26
C LEU A 581 -6.24 27.45 -29.18
N PHE A 582 -5.06 26.91 -28.85
CA PHE A 582 -4.93 25.88 -27.82
C PHE A 582 -5.32 26.37 -26.43
N GLN A 583 -4.97 27.62 -26.06
CA GLN A 583 -5.43 28.25 -24.81
C GLN A 583 -6.96 28.36 -24.75
N LYS A 584 -7.58 28.78 -25.87
CA LYS A 584 -9.04 28.84 -25.97
C LYS A 584 -9.66 27.45 -25.80
N LEU A 585 -9.10 26.42 -26.45
CA LEU A 585 -9.58 25.04 -26.32
C LEU A 585 -9.43 24.52 -24.88
N ILE A 586 -8.34 24.85 -24.17
CA ILE A 586 -8.19 24.51 -22.74
C ILE A 586 -9.34 25.09 -21.93
N VAL A 587 -9.60 26.39 -22.05
CA VAL A 587 -10.68 27.06 -21.32
C VAL A 587 -12.03 26.47 -21.70
N GLU A 588 -12.38 26.47 -23.00
CA GLU A 588 -13.69 26.03 -23.53
C GLU A 588 -14.06 24.59 -23.12
N TYR A 589 -13.13 23.64 -23.20
CA TYR A 589 -13.38 22.26 -22.79
C TYR A 589 -13.34 22.06 -21.27
N ALA A 590 -12.53 22.82 -20.52
CA ALA A 590 -12.41 22.64 -19.07
C ALA A 590 -13.56 23.30 -18.30
N THR A 591 -13.98 24.51 -18.68
CA THR A 591 -15.12 25.22 -18.04
C THR A 591 -16.48 24.59 -18.36
N ALA A 592 -16.53 23.59 -19.23
CA ALA A 592 -17.74 22.79 -19.47
C ALA A 592 -18.06 21.79 -18.33
N PHE A 593 -17.22 21.69 -17.30
CA PHE A 593 -17.41 20.82 -16.14
C PHE A 593 -17.58 21.64 -14.85
N GLU A 594 -18.59 21.29 -14.05
CA GLU A 594 -18.83 21.87 -12.72
C GLU A 594 -17.99 21.23 -11.60
N ALA A 595 -17.43 20.03 -11.86
CA ALA A 595 -16.65 19.31 -10.85
C ALA A 595 -15.29 19.98 -10.60
N PRO A 596 -14.74 19.97 -9.37
CA PRO A 596 -13.50 20.66 -9.04
C PRO A 596 -12.30 20.11 -9.83
N PHE A 597 -11.49 21.02 -10.36
CA PHE A 597 -10.26 20.76 -11.09
C PHE A 597 -9.32 21.97 -11.02
N GLN A 598 -8.05 21.78 -11.38
CA GLN A 598 -7.15 22.90 -11.65
C GLN A 598 -6.26 22.62 -12.86
N ILE A 599 -6.13 23.60 -13.74
CA ILE A 599 -5.13 23.62 -14.83
C ILE A 599 -4.29 24.87 -14.63
N ILE A 600 -2.98 24.71 -14.43
CA ILE A 600 -2.02 25.81 -14.39
C ILE A 600 -1.23 25.76 -15.70
N PHE A 601 -1.12 26.86 -16.42
CA PHE A 601 -0.19 26.93 -17.55
C PHE A 601 0.59 28.24 -17.62
N THR A 602 1.83 28.15 -18.12
CA THR A 602 2.66 29.31 -18.41
C THR A 602 2.62 29.63 -19.91
N THR A 603 2.62 30.92 -20.26
CA THR A 603 2.67 31.38 -21.65
C THR A 603 3.43 32.71 -21.80
N SER A 604 4.05 32.88 -22.95
CA SER A 604 4.63 34.11 -23.50
C SER A 604 3.77 34.73 -24.61
N MET A 605 2.93 33.94 -25.26
CA MET A 605 1.97 34.34 -26.29
C MET A 605 0.56 34.34 -25.70
N MET A 606 0.27 35.28 -24.80
CA MET A 606 -1.03 35.34 -24.12
C MET A 606 -2.16 35.68 -25.09
N ASN A 607 -3.19 34.83 -25.19
CA ASN A 607 -4.39 35.15 -25.96
C ASN A 607 -5.12 36.35 -25.33
N PRO A 608 -5.24 37.50 -26.02
CA PRO A 608 -5.84 38.70 -25.44
C PRO A 608 -7.31 38.52 -25.03
N ALA A 609 -8.04 37.59 -25.65
CA ALA A 609 -9.42 37.28 -25.28
C ALA A 609 -9.54 36.52 -23.94
N LEU A 610 -8.43 36.00 -23.41
CA LEU A 610 -8.35 35.30 -22.12
C LEU A 610 -7.63 36.13 -21.05
N GLU A 611 -7.20 37.37 -21.35
CA GLU A 611 -6.58 38.28 -20.37
C GLU A 611 -7.63 38.96 -19.48
N LEU A 612 -8.48 38.12 -18.88
CA LEU A 612 -9.47 38.47 -17.87
C LEU A 612 -8.86 38.21 -16.48
N GLN A 613 -9.28 38.97 -15.46
CA GLN A 613 -8.80 38.77 -14.09
C GLN A 613 -9.11 37.35 -13.57
N ASP A 614 -10.21 36.77 -14.03
CA ASP A 614 -10.74 35.46 -13.62
C ASP A 614 -9.88 34.24 -14.03
N TYR A 615 -8.86 34.43 -14.87
CA TYR A 615 -7.93 33.37 -15.31
C TYR A 615 -6.46 33.66 -14.97
N VAL A 616 -6.15 34.81 -14.38
CA VAL A 616 -4.79 35.35 -14.32
C VAL A 616 -4.19 35.20 -12.93
N VAL A 617 -2.98 34.62 -12.84
CA VAL A 617 -2.22 34.53 -11.59
C VAL A 617 -0.96 35.40 -11.64
N GLY A 618 -0.94 36.42 -10.80
CA GLY A 618 0.16 37.39 -10.68
C GLY A 618 0.28 38.39 -11.85
N PRO A 619 1.29 39.27 -11.80
CA PRO A 619 1.56 40.22 -12.88
C PRO A 619 2.09 39.53 -14.15
N ALA A 620 2.07 40.25 -15.27
CA ALA A 620 2.84 39.84 -16.45
C ALA A 620 4.34 40.03 -16.18
N TYR A 621 5.10 38.94 -16.16
CA TYR A 621 6.52 38.97 -15.82
C TYR A 621 7.40 39.38 -17.01
N THR A 622 8.39 40.24 -16.79
CA THR A 622 9.33 40.72 -17.81
C THR A 622 10.77 40.41 -17.41
N HIS A 623 11.75 40.77 -18.24
CA HIS A 623 13.16 40.70 -17.87
C HIS A 623 13.54 41.60 -16.70
N GLU A 624 12.84 42.74 -16.54
CA GLU A 624 12.97 43.71 -15.45
C GLU A 624 12.17 43.25 -14.22
N ASN A 625 10.88 42.95 -14.39
CA ASN A 625 10.00 42.42 -13.35
C ASN A 625 9.94 40.89 -13.41
N ARG A 626 10.99 40.24 -12.90
CA ARG A 626 11.12 38.77 -12.92
C ARG A 626 10.16 38.10 -11.94
N SER A 627 9.89 36.82 -12.18
CA SER A 627 9.00 36.01 -11.35
C SER A 627 9.51 35.71 -9.93
N LEU A 628 10.77 35.98 -9.62
CA LEU A 628 11.34 35.83 -8.28
C LEU A 628 12.01 37.14 -7.89
N ASP A 629 11.43 37.85 -6.92
CA ASP A 629 12.11 38.96 -6.27
C ASP A 629 13.07 38.40 -5.20
N LEU A 630 14.37 38.58 -5.40
CA LEU A 630 15.33 38.08 -4.40
C LEU A 630 15.47 39.01 -3.19
N GLY A 631 14.80 40.16 -3.14
CA GLY A 631 14.95 41.16 -2.09
C GLY A 631 16.36 41.74 -2.00
N ILE A 632 17.12 41.69 -3.11
CA ILE A 632 18.45 42.28 -3.22
C ILE A 632 18.25 43.71 -3.72
N PRO A 633 18.66 44.76 -2.99
CA PRO A 633 18.60 46.12 -3.51
C PRO A 633 19.39 46.18 -4.82
N ALA A 634 18.82 46.82 -5.84
CA ALA A 634 19.53 47.06 -7.09
C ALA A 634 20.87 47.71 -6.77
N ALA A 635 21.96 47.14 -7.27
CA ALA A 635 23.26 47.78 -7.16
C ALA A 635 23.19 49.08 -7.98
N ASP A 636 23.21 50.22 -7.30
CA ASP A 636 23.25 51.53 -7.96
C ASP A 636 24.36 51.53 -9.00
N GLY A 637 23.99 51.83 -10.25
CA GLY A 637 24.90 51.81 -11.39
C GLY A 637 25.92 52.93 -11.30
N SER A 638 27.00 52.71 -10.54
CA SER A 638 28.11 53.66 -10.39
C SER A 638 29.20 53.45 -11.44
N SER A 639 28.89 53.76 -12.71
CA SER A 639 29.85 54.22 -13.73
C SER A 639 29.13 54.66 -15.01
#